data_AF-A0AAN4RK29-F1
#
_entry.id   AF-A0AAN4RK29-F1
#
_cell.length_a   1.000
_cell.length_b   1.000
_cell.length_c   1.000
_cell.angle_alpha   90.00
_cell.angle_beta   90.00
_cell.angle_gamma   90.00
#
_symmetry.space_group_name_H-M   'P 1'
#
loop_
_entity.id
_entity.type
_entity.pdbx_description
1 polymer ?
#
loop_
_entity_poly.entity_id
_entity_poly.type
_entity_poly.pdbx_seq_one_letter_code
_entity_poly.pdbx_strand_id
1 'polypeptide(L)'
;MKPTQFLRNRLEAIHLEETYEQEILNTAIEQLDNGENEFTVLKEIKAKFRKLVLNKKLSQKGLTLYTELHKPNIDVDTALSSNTWFQ
;
A
#
# COMPACT_ATOMS: atom_id res chain seq x y z
N MET A 1 -2.96 9.69 -16.81
CA MET A 1 -2.48 8.36 -16.36
C MET A 1 -3.46 7.84 -15.32
N LYS A 2 -3.98 6.62 -15.48
CA LYS A 2 -4.92 6.03 -14.50
C LYS A 2 -4.14 5.72 -13.21
N PRO A 3 -4.49 6.27 -12.05
CA PRO A 3 -3.73 6.10 -10.80
C PRO A 3 -3.60 4.61 -10.40
N THR A 4 -4.62 3.80 -10.72
CA THR A 4 -4.71 2.37 -10.45
C THR A 4 -3.54 1.54 -11.02
N GLN A 5 -2.89 1.99 -12.10
CA GLN A 5 -1.77 1.25 -12.70
C GLN A 5 -0.48 1.36 -11.88
N PHE A 6 -0.28 2.45 -11.13
CA PHE A 6 0.99 2.71 -10.46
C PHE A 6 1.21 1.78 -9.26
N LEU A 7 0.18 1.59 -8.44
CA LEU A 7 0.26 0.66 -7.31
C LEU A 7 0.41 -0.78 -7.78
N ARG A 8 -0.37 -1.18 -8.79
CA ARG A 8 -0.30 -2.52 -9.39
C ARG A 8 1.11 -2.85 -9.90
N ASN A 9 1.70 -1.97 -10.73
CA ASN A 9 3.04 -2.19 -11.27
C ASN A 9 4.13 -2.23 -10.19
N ARG A 10 3.95 -1.47 -9.09
CA ARG A 10 4.86 -1.51 -7.94
C ARG A 10 4.74 -2.82 -7.15
N LEU A 11 3.52 -3.31 -6.93
CA LEU A 11 3.29 -4.58 -6.24
C LEU A 11 3.82 -5.76 -7.08
N GLU A 12 3.63 -5.75 -8.39
CA GLU A 12 4.19 -6.78 -9.30
C GLU A 12 5.73 -6.76 -9.34
N ALA A 13 6.36 -5.60 -9.20
CA ALA A 13 7.82 -5.49 -9.19
C ALA A 13 8.45 -6.04 -7.90
N ILE A 14 7.66 -6.26 -6.84
CA ILE A 14 8.16 -6.68 -5.54
C ILE A 14 7.79 -8.14 -5.32
N HIS A 15 8.82 -8.97 -5.27
CA HIS A 15 8.69 -10.37 -4.90
C HIS A 15 9.20 -10.58 -3.47
N LEU A 16 8.32 -11.07 -2.60
CA LEU A 16 8.62 -11.39 -1.22
C LEU A 16 8.92 -12.89 -1.13
N GLU A 17 9.96 -13.25 -0.36
CA GLU A 17 10.41 -14.64 -0.22
C GLU A 17 9.45 -15.49 0.60
N GLU A 18 8.60 -14.83 1.39
CA GLU A 18 7.67 -15.45 2.31
C GLU A 18 6.31 -15.65 1.64
N THR A 19 5.84 -16.90 1.57
CA THR A 19 4.60 -17.28 0.87
C THR A 19 3.39 -16.48 1.36
N TYR A 20 3.29 -16.24 2.67
CA TYR A 20 2.17 -15.50 3.25
C TYR A 20 2.21 -14.00 2.91
N GLU A 21 3.40 -13.41 2.72
CA GLU A 21 3.51 -12.00 2.30
C GLU A 21 3.16 -11.88 0.80
N GLN A 22 3.61 -12.85 -0.01
CA GLN A 22 3.30 -12.93 -1.42
C GLN A 22 1.78 -13.12 -1.65
N GLU A 23 1.10 -13.95 -0.84
CA GLU A 23 -0.35 -14.09 -0.89
C GLU A 23 -1.07 -12.76 -0.63
N ILE A 24 -0.60 -11.97 0.33
CA ILE A 24 -1.18 -10.64 0.63
C ILE A 24 -1.04 -9.71 -0.59
N LEU A 25 0.11 -9.75 -1.27
CA LEU A 25 0.34 -8.96 -2.49
C LEU A 25 -0.54 -9.44 -3.63
N ASN A 26 -0.65 -10.76 -3.84
CA ASN A 26 -1.49 -11.33 -4.89
C ASN A 26 -2.96 -10.96 -4.70
N THR A 27 -3.49 -11.07 -3.48
CA THR A 27 -4.87 -10.64 -3.17
C THR A 27 -5.06 -9.15 -3.44
N ALA A 28 -4.07 -8.32 -3.12
CA ALA A 28 -4.16 -6.89 -3.40
C ALA A 28 -4.15 -6.58 -4.91
N ILE A 29 -3.35 -7.30 -5.69
CA ILE A 29 -3.33 -7.17 -7.16
C ILE A 29 -4.70 -7.59 -7.73
N GLU A 30 -5.26 -8.71 -7.27
CA GLU A 30 -6.61 -9.15 -7.66
C GLU A 30 -7.69 -8.11 -7.32
N GLN A 31 -7.63 -7.50 -6.14
CA GLN A 31 -8.55 -6.43 -5.77
C GLN A 31 -8.43 -5.23 -6.71
N LEU A 32 -7.21 -4.79 -7.04
CA LEU A 32 -6.98 -3.70 -8.00
C LEU A 32 -7.47 -4.06 -9.40
N ASP A 33 -7.28 -5.30 -9.85
CA ASP A 33 -7.75 -5.80 -11.14
C ASP A 33 -9.29 -5.90 -11.19
N ASN A 34 -9.92 -6.19 -10.06
CA ASN A 34 -11.38 -6.17 -9.88
C ASN A 34 -11.97 -4.74 -9.82
N GLY A 35 -11.13 -3.70 -9.85
CA GLY A 35 -11.56 -2.30 -9.83
C GLY A 35 -11.82 -1.74 -8.43
N GLU A 36 -11.34 -2.42 -7.38
CA GLU A 36 -11.37 -1.87 -6.02
C GLU A 36 -10.58 -0.56 -5.92
N ASN A 37 -10.98 0.28 -4.98
CA ASN A 37 -10.31 1.55 -4.75
C ASN A 37 -8.90 1.32 -4.21
N GLU A 38 -7.91 1.91 -4.86
CA GLU A 38 -6.50 1.87 -4.47
C GLU A 38 -6.29 2.25 -2.99
N PHE A 39 -7.04 3.23 -2.48
CA PHE A 39 -6.98 3.63 -1.07
C PHE A 39 -7.46 2.52 -0.13
N THR A 40 -8.52 1.81 -0.50
CA THR A 40 -9.06 0.67 0.27
C THR A 40 -8.04 -0.47 0.30
N VAL A 41 -7.52 -0.83 -0.86
CA VAL A 41 -6.49 -1.88 -1.00
C VAL A 41 -5.24 -1.53 -0.20
N LEU A 42 -4.76 -0.30 -0.30
CA LEU A 42 -3.56 0.17 0.41
C LEU A 42 -3.77 0.20 1.94
N LYS A 43 -4.97 0.57 2.40
CA LYS A 43 -5.35 0.48 3.82
C LYS A 43 -5.37 -0.97 4.32
N GLU A 44 -5.87 -1.90 3.50
CA GLU A 44 -5.91 -3.32 3.84
C GLU A 44 -4.50 -3.93 3.92
N ILE A 45 -3.64 -3.67 2.92
CA ILE A 45 -2.23 -4.08 2.94
C ILE A 45 -1.54 -3.56 4.20
N LYS A 46 -1.67 -2.26 4.51
CA LYS A 46 -1.09 -1.67 5.72
C LYS A 46 -1.56 -2.36 7.00
N ALA A 47 -2.84 -2.71 7.09
CA ALA A 47 -3.37 -3.41 8.26
C ALA A 47 -2.81 -4.84 8.38
N LYS A 48 -2.70 -5.58 7.27
CA LYS A 48 -2.12 -6.94 7.25
C LYS A 48 -0.63 -6.92 7.58
N PHE A 49 0.15 -6.05 6.95
CA PHE A 49 1.57 -5.88 7.24
C PHE A 49 1.81 -5.44 8.69
N ARG A 50 0.98 -4.53 9.24
CA ARG A 50 1.08 -4.15 10.65
C ARG A 50 0.92 -5.35 11.59
N LYS A 51 -0.01 -6.26 11.32
CA LYS A 51 -0.17 -7.50 12.11
C LYS A 51 1.09 -8.39 12.00
N LEU A 52 1.69 -8.49 10.82
CA LEU A 52 2.93 -9.25 10.62
C LEU A 52 4.13 -8.64 11.38
N VAL A 53 4.25 -7.30 11.36
CA VAL A 53 5.26 -6.57 12.17
C VAL A 53 5.09 -6.87 13.66
N LEU A 54 3.86 -6.77 14.17
CA LEU A 54 3.56 -7.03 15.59
C LEU A 54 3.91 -8.46 15.99
N ASN A 55 3.72 -9.41 15.08
CA ASN A 55 4.05 -10.81 15.29
C ASN A 55 5.54 -11.14 15.05
N LYS A 56 6.37 -10.15 14.68
CA LYS A 56 7.78 -10.32 14.27
C LYS A 56 7.95 -11.35 13.13
N LYS A 57 6.92 -11.51 12.30
CA LYS A 57 6.88 -12.41 11.14
C LYS A 57 6.95 -11.63 9.83
N LEU A 58 7.67 -10.51 9.84
CA LEU A 58 7.82 -9.70 8.63
C LEU A 58 9.25 -9.80 8.15
N SER A 59 9.43 -10.15 6.88
CA SER A 59 10.73 -10.17 6.23
C SER A 59 11.31 -8.76 6.14
N GLN A 60 12.64 -8.64 6.01
CA GLN A 60 13.29 -7.35 5.83
C GLN A 60 12.76 -6.62 4.57
N LYS A 61 12.50 -7.37 3.49
CA LYS A 61 11.90 -6.85 2.25
C LYS A 61 10.46 -6.36 2.48
N GLY A 62 9.66 -7.12 3.24
CA GLY A 62 8.31 -6.73 3.62
C GLY A 62 8.30 -5.46 4.49
N LEU A 63 9.28 -5.29 5.37
CA LEU A 63 9.43 -4.09 6.20
C LEU A 63 9.74 -2.85 5.36
N THR A 64 10.66 -2.97 4.40
CA THR A 64 10.98 -1.90 3.44
C THR A 64 9.74 -1.48 2.65
N LEU A 65 8.99 -2.46 2.13
CA LEU A 65 7.73 -2.20 1.43
C LEU A 65 6.71 -1.49 2.32
N TYR A 66 6.54 -1.94 3.57
CA TYR A 66 5.63 -1.33 4.52
C TYR A 66 5.99 0.14 4.79
N THR A 67 7.29 0.44 4.97
CA THR A 67 7.77 1.82 5.16
C THR A 67 7.53 2.68 3.93
N GLU A 68 7.77 2.15 2.73
CA GLU A 68 7.50 2.88 1.49
C GLU A 68 6.02 3.18 1.27
N LEU A 69 5.14 2.22 1.54
CA LEU A 69 3.68 2.40 1.45
C LEU A 69 3.15 3.42 2.48
N HIS A 70 3.87 3.58 3.60
CA HIS A 70 3.49 4.52 4.65
C HIS A 70 3.98 5.95 4.39
N LYS A 71 4.83 6.17 3.38
CA LYS A 71 5.33 7.49 3.04
C LYS A 71 4.17 8.37 2.55
N PRO A 72 3.84 9.47 3.26
CA PRO A 72 2.74 10.35 2.87
C PRO A 72 3.06 10.98 1.52
N ASN A 73 2.06 11.02 0.64
CA ASN A 73 2.16 11.73 -0.63
C ASN A 73 1.87 13.21 -0.34
N ILE A 74 2.92 13.97 -0.01
CA ILE A 74 2.84 15.35 0.52
C ILE A 74 2.04 16.29 -0.40
N ASP A 75 1.99 15.99 -1.70
CA ASP A 75 1.21 16.75 -2.69
C ASP A 75 -0.32 16.64 -2.49
N VAL A 76 -0.81 15.52 -1.97
CA VAL A 76 -2.25 15.31 -1.70
C VAL A 76 -2.66 15.97 -0.38
N ASP A 77 -1.79 15.94 0.64
CA ASP A 77 -2.05 16.51 1.96
C ASP A 77 -2.02 18.05 1.96
N THR A 78 -1.21 18.66 1.08
CA THR A 78 -1.14 20.12 0.96
C THR A 78 -2.46 20.69 0.40
N ALA A 79 -3.09 20.00 -0.55
CA ALA A 79 -4.35 20.44 -1.17
C ALA A 79 -5.55 20.44 -0.23
N LEU A 80 -5.58 19.58 0.80
CA LEU A 80 -6.66 19.56 1.80
C LEU A 80 -6.50 20.63 2.89
N SER A 81 -5.27 21.08 3.15
CA SER A 81 -4.97 22.09 4.17
C SER A 81 -5.29 23.53 3.75
N SER A 82 -5.39 23.79 2.45
CA SER A 82 -5.63 25.14 1.92
C SER A 82 -7.09 25.57 1.95
N ASN A 83 -8.04 24.64 2.13
CA ASN A 83 -9.48 24.97 2.15
C ASN A 83 -10.01 25.34 3.54
N THR A 84 -9.22 25.17 4.60
CA THR A 84 -9.68 25.38 5.98
C THR A 84 -9.27 26.71 6.59
N TRP A 85 -8.46 27.53 5.90
CA TRP A 85 -7.90 28.78 6.48
C TRP A 85 -8.35 30.08 5.79
N PHE A 86 -9.10 30.01 4.68
CA PHE A 86 -9.62 31.20 3.98
C PHE A 86 -11.15 31.24 3.96
N GLN A 87 -11.80 30.99 5.11
CA GLN A 87 -13.20 31.37 5.34
C GLN A 87 -13.30 32.42 6.44
#